data_AF-A0AAJ0PZM3-F1
#
_entry.id   AF-A0AAJ0PZM3-F1
#
_cell.length_a   1.000
_cell.length_b   1.000
_cell.length_c   1.000
_cell.angle_alpha   90.00
_cell.angle_beta   90.00
_cell.angle_gamma   90.00
#
_symmetry.space_group_name_H-M   'P 1'
#
loop_
_entity.id
_entity.type
_entity.pdbx_description
1 polymer ?
#
loop_
_entity_poly.entity_id
_entity_poly.type
_entity_poly.pdbx_seq_one_letter_code
_entity_poly.pdbx_strand_id
1 'polypeptide(L)'
;MPATGDAPMAGGGTMSVIGARVCGRTWAGDAASFVGIWAAMMTAMMLPSFAPMLVRCARSVGCVGGIRARLRAGLRAVSVAVGYGFVWIAVGIAVYVLGAALAAVEMHVPALARAAPVARGVVVACAGALQFTAWKARHLACCREAPRRCRALPASAGAAWRHGVHFGLRCCCCSAGLTASLVVLGIMDPPTMAAVTAAITAERLAPAGERVARGVGCVGVAAGMILIARAAGLG
;
A
#
# COMPACT_ATOMS: atom_id res chain seq x y z
N MET A 1 -0.50 4.51 37.61
CA MET A 1 -1.17 4.02 36.38
C MET A 1 -0.14 3.82 35.28
N PRO A 2 0.12 2.57 34.90
CA PRO A 2 0.43 2.24 33.50
C PRO A 2 -0.50 1.12 33.01
N ALA A 3 -1.20 1.35 31.89
CA ALA A 3 -1.97 0.33 31.19
C ALA A 3 -1.10 -0.25 30.05
N THR A 4 -0.16 -1.12 30.43
CA THR A 4 0.55 -2.01 29.50
C THR A 4 -0.33 -3.22 29.23
N GLY A 5 -0.96 -3.24 28.05
CA GLY A 5 -1.81 -4.32 27.57
C GLY A 5 -1.06 -5.38 26.76
N ASP A 6 0.17 -5.72 27.14
CA ASP A 6 0.94 -6.77 26.49
C ASP A 6 1.06 -7.99 27.41
N ALA A 7 0.35 -9.06 27.05
CA ALA A 7 0.52 -10.37 27.67
C ALA A 7 1.66 -11.12 26.97
N PRO A 8 2.71 -11.55 27.68
CA PRO A 8 3.81 -12.30 27.08
C PRO A 8 3.38 -13.74 26.74
N MET A 9 3.66 -14.18 25.51
CA MET A 9 3.54 -15.57 25.06
C MET A 9 4.89 -16.27 25.14
N ALA A 10 4.90 -17.55 25.52
CA ALA A 10 6.07 -18.41 25.69
C ALA A 10 6.77 -18.83 24.37
N GLY A 11 6.84 -17.95 23.37
CA GLY A 11 7.40 -18.27 22.05
C GLY A 11 7.86 -17.07 21.20
N GLY A 12 8.01 -15.87 21.78
CA GLY A 12 8.65 -14.74 21.10
C GLY A 12 7.96 -14.22 19.83
N GLY A 13 6.69 -14.54 19.61
CA GLY A 13 5.90 -14.06 18.47
C GLY A 13 4.81 -13.07 18.88
N THR A 14 4.67 -11.98 18.13
CA THR A 14 3.54 -11.04 18.23
C THR A 14 2.31 -11.62 17.54
N MET A 15 1.17 -11.70 18.25
CA MET A 15 -0.13 -12.06 17.63
C MET A 15 -0.50 -11.03 16.57
N SER A 16 -0.74 -11.50 15.35
CA SER A 16 -1.34 -10.68 14.30
C SER A 16 -2.80 -10.38 14.66
N VAL A 17 -3.09 -9.12 15.01
CA VAL A 17 -4.45 -8.63 15.30
C VAL A 17 -5.40 -8.76 14.10
N ILE A 18 -4.87 -9.07 12.91
CA ILE A 18 -5.67 -9.37 11.70
C ILE A 18 -6.65 -10.56 11.93
N GLY A 19 -6.45 -11.38 12.97
CA GLY A 19 -7.36 -12.48 13.35
C GLY A 19 -7.99 -12.40 14.75
N ALA A 20 -7.67 -11.40 15.57
CA ALA A 20 -8.20 -11.33 16.93
C ALA A 20 -9.62 -10.77 16.90
N ARG A 21 -10.63 -11.67 16.86
CA ARG A 21 -12.03 -11.29 17.05
C ARG A 21 -12.15 -10.49 18.34
N VAL A 22 -12.44 -9.19 18.24
CA VAL A 22 -12.86 -8.43 19.40
C VAL A 22 -14.26 -8.94 19.74
N CYS A 23 -14.41 -9.60 20.89
CA CYS A 23 -15.69 -10.16 21.34
C CYS A 23 -16.83 -9.15 21.13
N GLY A 24 -17.81 -9.49 20.29
CA GLY A 24 -19.00 -8.69 20.03
C GLY A 24 -19.07 -7.98 18.66
N ARG A 25 -18.04 -8.01 17.81
CA ARG A 25 -18.12 -7.44 16.44
C ARG A 25 -18.51 -8.47 15.39
N THR A 26 -19.33 -8.06 14.42
CA THR A 26 -19.66 -8.89 13.24
C THR A 26 -18.49 -8.90 12.26
N TRP A 27 -18.35 -9.96 11.46
CA TRP A 27 -17.30 -10.07 10.43
C TRP A 27 -17.27 -8.87 9.47
N ALA A 28 -18.45 -8.31 9.15
CA ALA A 28 -18.57 -7.09 8.36
C ALA A 28 -18.05 -5.84 9.09
N GLY A 29 -18.22 -5.75 10.42
CA GLY A 29 -17.71 -4.64 11.23
C GLY A 29 -16.18 -4.62 11.34
N ASP A 30 -15.56 -5.80 11.48
CA ASP A 30 -14.10 -5.93 11.49
C ASP A 30 -13.51 -5.61 10.11
N ALA A 31 -14.12 -6.14 9.03
CA ALA A 31 -13.73 -5.83 7.66
C ALA A 31 -13.85 -4.33 7.34
N ALA A 32 -14.96 -3.69 7.73
CA ALA A 32 -15.18 -2.26 7.52
C ALA A 32 -14.15 -1.40 8.27
N SER A 33 -13.82 -1.78 9.51
CA SER A 33 -12.81 -1.08 10.32
C SER A 33 -11.42 -1.22 9.68
N PHE A 34 -11.06 -2.43 9.25
CA PHE A 34 -9.80 -2.70 8.57
C PHE A 34 -9.69 -1.89 7.26
N VAL A 35 -10.71 -1.95 6.42
CA VAL A 35 -10.75 -1.21 5.14
C VAL A 35 -10.72 0.29 5.38
N GLY A 36 -11.39 0.80 6.43
CA GLY A 36 -11.35 2.21 6.80
C GLY A 36 -9.94 2.68 7.17
N ILE A 37 -9.26 1.95 8.08
CA ILE A 37 -7.89 2.25 8.49
C ILE A 37 -6.93 2.10 7.31
N TRP A 38 -7.05 1.02 6.53
CA TRP A 38 -6.28 0.78 5.31
C TRP A 38 -6.42 1.93 4.33
N ALA A 39 -7.66 2.35 4.04
CA ALA A 39 -7.93 3.42 3.09
C ALA A 39 -7.33 4.74 3.59
N ALA A 40 -7.49 5.08 4.87
CA ALA A 40 -6.89 6.28 5.46
C ALA A 40 -5.36 6.25 5.36
N MET A 41 -4.74 5.12 5.73
CA MET A 41 -3.30 4.88 5.66
C MET A 41 -2.77 5.02 4.22
N MET A 42 -3.34 4.26 3.28
CA MET A 42 -2.90 4.27 1.88
C MET A 42 -3.13 5.64 1.23
N THR A 43 -4.21 6.34 1.61
CA THR A 43 -4.44 7.71 1.18
C THR A 43 -3.36 8.65 1.71
N ALA A 44 -2.99 8.57 2.98
CA ALA A 44 -1.93 9.38 3.58
C ALA A 44 -0.56 9.12 2.93
N MET A 45 -0.20 7.85 2.74
CA MET A 45 1.07 7.46 2.13
C MET A 45 1.19 7.87 0.66
N MET A 46 0.07 7.88 -0.07
CA MET A 46 0.07 8.13 -1.51
C MET A 46 -0.31 9.55 -1.89
N LEU A 47 -0.76 10.35 -0.92
CA LEU A 47 -0.99 11.79 -1.07
C LEU A 47 0.19 12.52 -1.75
N PRO A 48 1.48 12.23 -1.44
CA PRO A 48 2.61 12.86 -2.11
C PRO A 48 2.67 12.58 -3.61
N SER A 49 2.18 11.43 -4.06
CA SER A 49 2.13 11.07 -5.49
C SER A 49 1.00 11.78 -6.23
N PHE A 50 -0.08 12.11 -5.53
CA PHE A 50 -1.29 12.68 -6.10
C PHE A 50 -1.31 14.22 -6.03
N ALA A 51 -0.71 14.79 -4.99
CA ALA A 51 -0.56 16.22 -4.76
C ALA A 51 0.00 17.02 -5.96
N PRO A 52 1.11 16.62 -6.62
CA PRO A 52 1.67 17.41 -7.72
C PRO A 52 0.75 17.48 -8.94
N MET A 53 -0.04 16.43 -9.20
CA MET A 53 -1.05 16.43 -10.27
C MET A 53 -2.19 17.41 -9.94
N LEU A 54 -2.71 17.36 -8.71
CA LEU A 54 -3.77 18.26 -8.25
C LEU A 54 -3.33 19.72 -8.27
N VAL A 55 -2.13 20.02 -7.77
CA VAL A 55 -1.59 21.38 -7.72
C VAL A 55 -1.39 21.95 -9.13
N ARG A 56 -0.89 21.15 -10.08
CA ARG A 56 -0.73 21.60 -11.48
C ARG A 56 -2.07 21.88 -12.15
N CYS A 57 -3.05 20.99 -11.96
CA CYS A 57 -4.39 21.20 -12.48
C CYS A 57 -5.04 22.45 -11.85
N ALA A 58 -4.90 22.64 -10.54
CA ALA A 58 -5.43 23.81 -9.83
C ALA A 58 -4.79 25.13 -10.34
N ARG A 59 -3.47 25.16 -10.58
CA ARG A 59 -2.79 26.33 -11.15
C ARG A 59 -3.29 26.65 -12.56
N SER A 60 -3.45 25.64 -13.42
CA SER A 60 -3.96 25.85 -14.79
C SER A 60 -5.36 26.48 -14.81
N VAL A 61 -6.21 26.12 -13.85
CA VAL A 61 -7.56 26.68 -13.72
C VAL A 61 -7.54 28.05 -13.01
N GLY A 62 -6.64 28.25 -12.05
CA GLY A 62 -6.48 29.50 -11.31
C GLY A 62 -6.01 30.67 -12.15
N CYS A 63 -5.14 30.41 -13.15
CA CYS A 63 -4.64 31.41 -14.08
C CYS A 63 -5.66 31.84 -15.15
N VAL A 64 -6.70 31.05 -15.42
CA VAL A 64 -7.60 31.24 -16.57
C VAL A 64 -9.08 31.36 -16.18
N GLY A 65 -9.50 30.90 -14.99
CA GLY A 65 -10.91 30.69 -14.66
C GLY A 65 -11.45 31.43 -13.43
N GLY A 66 -12.67 31.96 -13.54
CA GLY A 66 -13.45 32.52 -12.44
C GLY A 66 -13.99 31.47 -11.45
N ILE A 67 -14.75 31.91 -10.43
CA ILE A 67 -15.21 31.08 -9.29
C ILE A 67 -15.90 29.77 -9.74
N ARG A 68 -16.79 29.83 -10.75
CA ARG A 68 -17.47 28.64 -11.29
C ARG A 68 -16.53 27.64 -11.97
N ALA A 69 -15.41 28.08 -12.54
CA ALA A 69 -14.41 27.19 -13.12
C ALA A 69 -13.61 26.47 -12.01
N ARG A 70 -13.28 27.19 -10.93
CA ARG A 70 -12.60 26.62 -9.75
C ARG A 70 -13.46 25.56 -9.06
N LEU A 71 -14.76 25.81 -8.86
CA LEU A 71 -15.69 24.83 -8.29
C LEU A 71 -15.78 23.55 -9.14
N ARG A 72 -15.92 23.67 -10.47
CA ARG A 72 -15.95 22.52 -11.39
C ARG A 72 -14.63 21.73 -11.39
N ALA A 73 -13.49 22.42 -11.28
CA ALA A 73 -12.20 21.76 -11.14
C ALA A 73 -12.06 21.02 -9.81
N GLY A 74 -12.56 21.59 -8.71
CA GLY A 74 -12.64 20.94 -7.40
C GLY A 74 -13.47 19.65 -7.44
N LEU A 75 -14.68 19.70 -8.01
CA LEU A 75 -15.54 18.52 -8.19
C LEU A 75 -14.85 17.41 -9.01
N ARG A 76 -14.13 17.77 -10.07
CA ARG A 76 -13.36 16.80 -10.88
C ARG A 76 -12.16 16.24 -10.10
N ALA A 77 -11.45 17.06 -9.33
CA ALA A 77 -10.37 16.59 -8.47
C ALA A 77 -10.87 15.57 -7.43
N VAL A 78 -12.02 15.86 -6.82
CA VAL A 78 -12.69 14.92 -5.91
C VAL A 78 -13.06 13.63 -6.64
N SER A 79 -13.62 13.70 -7.86
CA SER A 79 -13.98 12.46 -8.57
C SER A 79 -12.77 11.61 -8.97
N VAL A 80 -11.63 12.22 -9.33
CA VAL A 80 -10.35 11.49 -9.50
C VAL A 80 -9.92 10.84 -8.18
N ALA A 81 -9.97 11.58 -7.07
CA ALA A 81 -9.59 11.06 -5.74
C ALA A 81 -10.48 9.89 -5.31
N VAL A 82 -11.79 9.97 -5.56
CA VAL A 82 -12.75 8.89 -5.29
C VAL A 82 -12.44 7.66 -6.14
N GLY A 83 -12.14 7.82 -7.43
CA GLY A 83 -11.74 6.70 -8.29
C GLY A 83 -10.44 6.05 -7.84
N TYR A 84 -9.49 6.84 -7.35
CA TYR A 84 -8.24 6.36 -6.77
C TYR A 84 -8.47 5.59 -5.46
N GLY A 85 -9.26 6.15 -4.54
CA GLY A 85 -9.60 5.51 -3.27
C GLY A 85 -10.37 4.20 -3.46
N PHE A 86 -11.25 4.13 -4.47
CA PHE A 86 -11.98 2.91 -4.82
C PHE A 86 -11.05 1.73 -5.11
N VAL A 87 -9.96 1.95 -5.86
CA VAL A 87 -8.96 0.90 -6.13
C VAL A 87 -8.31 0.43 -4.82
N TRP A 88 -7.94 1.34 -3.93
CA TRP A 88 -7.33 0.97 -2.65
C TRP A 88 -8.27 0.25 -1.70
N ILE A 89 -9.56 0.61 -1.72
CA ILE A 89 -10.61 -0.11 -0.99
C ILE A 89 -10.69 -1.55 -1.52
N ALA A 90 -10.74 -1.74 -2.84
CA ALA A 90 -10.78 -3.07 -3.44
C ALA A 90 -9.54 -3.91 -3.07
N VAL A 91 -8.35 -3.30 -3.07
CA VAL A 91 -7.11 -3.96 -2.62
C VAL A 91 -7.19 -4.32 -1.13
N GLY A 92 -7.66 -3.41 -0.27
CA GLY A 92 -7.82 -3.68 1.16
C GLY A 92 -8.78 -4.83 1.45
N ILE A 93 -9.91 -4.89 0.73
CA ILE A 93 -10.85 -6.02 0.81
C ILE A 93 -10.16 -7.32 0.40
N ALA A 94 -9.45 -7.34 -0.73
CA ALA A 94 -8.76 -8.53 -1.20
C ALA A 94 -7.70 -9.02 -0.18
N VAL A 95 -6.96 -8.10 0.42
CA VAL A 95 -5.97 -8.42 1.46
C VAL A 95 -6.62 -8.96 2.73
N TYR A 96 -7.73 -8.37 3.17
CA TYR A 96 -8.48 -8.86 4.33
C TYR A 96 -9.01 -10.28 4.09
N VAL A 97 -9.64 -10.53 2.93
CA VAL A 97 -10.17 -11.85 2.57
C VAL A 97 -9.05 -12.89 2.50
N LEU A 98 -7.92 -12.56 1.84
CA LEU A 98 -6.78 -13.46 1.74
C LEU A 98 -6.15 -13.75 3.11
N GLY A 99 -6.00 -12.72 3.95
CA GLY A 99 -5.50 -12.86 5.31
C GLY A 99 -6.42 -13.70 6.20
N ALA A 100 -7.73 -13.47 6.12
CA ALA A 100 -8.73 -14.25 6.86
C ALA A 100 -8.77 -15.72 6.40
N ALA A 101 -8.67 -15.96 5.08
CA ALA A 101 -8.59 -17.32 4.54
C ALA A 101 -7.32 -18.03 5.01
N LEU A 102 -6.16 -17.37 4.94
CA LEU A 102 -4.89 -17.92 5.43
C LEU A 102 -4.96 -18.26 6.92
N ALA A 103 -5.50 -17.35 7.76
CA ALA A 103 -5.68 -17.59 9.18
C ALA A 103 -6.63 -18.77 9.45
N ALA A 104 -7.70 -18.90 8.66
CA ALA A 104 -8.61 -20.04 8.76
C ALA A 104 -7.91 -21.37 8.42
N VAL A 105 -7.09 -21.42 7.36
CA VAL A 105 -6.34 -22.64 7.01
C VAL A 105 -5.27 -22.95 8.06
N GLU A 106 -4.57 -21.94 8.57
CA GLU A 106 -3.54 -22.10 9.60
C GLU A 106 -4.09 -22.73 10.89
N MET A 107 -5.33 -22.39 11.27
CA MET A 107 -6.01 -23.02 12.41
C MET A 107 -6.32 -24.50 12.20
N HIS A 108 -6.45 -24.98 10.96
CA HIS A 108 -6.80 -26.37 10.66
C HIS A 108 -5.58 -27.25 10.35
N VAL A 109 -4.43 -26.64 10.00
CA VAL A 109 -3.23 -27.38 9.56
C VAL A 109 -1.99 -26.93 10.34
N PRO A 110 -1.64 -27.63 11.44
CA PRO A 110 -0.49 -27.27 12.29
C PRO A 110 0.88 -27.36 11.58
N ALA A 111 0.97 -28.12 10.48
CA ALA A 111 2.15 -28.13 9.62
C ALA A 111 2.33 -26.79 8.87
N LEU A 112 1.21 -26.12 8.52
CA LEU A 112 1.23 -24.82 7.84
C LEU A 112 1.62 -23.70 8.80
N ALA A 113 1.19 -23.78 10.07
CA ALA A 113 1.60 -22.83 11.12
C ALA A 113 3.13 -22.81 11.33
N ARG A 114 3.80 -23.98 11.22
CA ARG A 114 5.27 -24.07 11.26
C ARG A 114 5.94 -23.53 9.99
N ALA A 115 5.29 -23.61 8.84
CA ALA A 115 5.80 -23.08 7.57
C ALA A 115 5.51 -21.58 7.38
N ALA A 116 4.57 -21.01 8.13
CA ALA A 116 4.15 -19.62 8.01
C ALA A 116 5.29 -18.59 8.13
N PRO A 117 6.29 -18.73 9.03
CA PRO A 117 7.44 -17.81 9.08
C PRO A 117 8.31 -17.86 7.81
N VAL A 118 8.56 -19.06 7.27
CA VAL A 118 9.32 -19.25 6.04
C VAL A 118 8.56 -18.68 4.85
N ALA A 119 7.26 -18.95 4.75
CA ALA A 119 6.40 -18.42 3.70
C ALA A 119 6.39 -16.88 3.70
N ARG A 120 6.32 -16.26 4.89
CA ARG A 120 6.44 -14.79 5.03
C ARG A 120 7.77 -14.27 4.50
N GLY A 121 8.89 -14.92 4.87
CA GLY A 121 10.21 -14.57 4.37
C GLY A 121 10.33 -14.71 2.85
N VAL A 122 9.77 -15.77 2.27
CA VAL A 122 9.71 -15.98 0.80
C VAL A 122 8.91 -14.89 0.11
N VAL A 123 7.75 -14.50 0.64
CA VAL A 123 6.95 -13.41 0.05
C VAL A 123 7.72 -12.08 0.09
N VAL A 124 8.40 -11.78 1.20
CA VAL A 124 9.23 -10.57 1.32
C VAL A 124 10.42 -10.61 0.35
N ALA A 125 11.08 -11.75 0.21
CA ALA A 125 12.19 -11.92 -0.73
C ALA A 125 11.72 -11.77 -2.19
N CYS A 126 10.60 -12.40 -2.57
CA CYS A 126 9.97 -12.25 -3.88
C CYS A 126 9.55 -10.80 -4.15
N ALA A 127 8.96 -10.12 -3.16
CA ALA A 127 8.61 -8.72 -3.26
C ALA A 127 9.84 -7.81 -3.48
N GLY A 128 10.96 -8.11 -2.81
CA GLY A 128 12.26 -7.47 -3.06
C GLY A 128 12.79 -7.77 -4.46
N ALA A 129 12.71 -9.02 -4.92
CA ALA A 129 13.13 -9.42 -6.26
C ALA A 129 12.32 -8.71 -7.36
N LEU A 130 11.01 -8.51 -7.14
CA LEU A 130 10.14 -7.77 -8.06
C LEU A 130 10.63 -6.32 -8.30
N GLN A 131 11.35 -5.73 -7.35
CA GLN A 131 11.92 -4.38 -7.52
C GLN A 131 12.98 -4.29 -8.62
N PHE A 132 13.67 -5.40 -8.93
CA PHE A 132 14.70 -5.44 -9.98
C PHE A 132 14.12 -5.66 -11.38
N THR A 133 12.82 -5.93 -11.49
CA THR A 133 12.22 -6.31 -12.77
C THR A 133 12.08 -5.11 -13.71
N ALA A 134 12.27 -5.36 -15.02
CA ALA A 134 11.95 -4.39 -16.06
C ALA A 134 10.45 -3.98 -16.04
N TRP A 135 9.59 -4.84 -15.48
CA TRP A 135 8.19 -4.53 -15.24
C TRP A 135 8.02 -3.38 -14.23
N LYS A 136 8.68 -3.44 -13.07
CA LYS A 136 8.66 -2.37 -12.06
C LYS A 136 9.23 -1.07 -12.64
N ALA A 137 10.38 -1.13 -13.32
CA ALA A 137 11.01 0.04 -13.93
C ALA A 137 10.08 0.77 -14.92
N ARG A 138 9.39 0.02 -15.80
CA ARG A 138 8.42 0.60 -16.75
C ARG A 138 7.22 1.25 -16.07
N HIS A 139 6.67 0.62 -15.02
CA HIS A 139 5.55 1.19 -14.27
C HIS A 139 5.97 2.45 -13.51
N LEU A 140 7.15 2.44 -12.90
CA LEU A 140 7.68 3.58 -12.17
C LEU A 140 7.92 4.80 -13.08
N ALA A 141 8.49 4.59 -14.27
CA ALA A 141 8.60 5.63 -15.30
C ALA A 141 7.21 6.20 -15.64
N CYS A 142 6.27 5.34 -16.07
CA CYS A 142 4.90 5.76 -16.38
C CYS A 142 4.23 6.58 -15.26
N CYS A 143 4.40 6.17 -13.99
CA CYS A 143 3.87 6.87 -12.83
C CYS A 143 4.50 8.26 -12.63
N ARG A 144 5.77 8.46 -13.01
CA ARG A 144 6.48 9.76 -12.93
C ARG A 144 6.11 10.71 -14.05
N GLU A 145 5.90 10.18 -15.26
CA GLU A 145 5.50 11.02 -16.39
C GLU A 145 4.01 11.37 -16.36
N ALA A 146 3.13 10.56 -15.75
CA ALA A 146 1.69 10.84 -15.72
C ALA A 146 1.35 12.22 -15.11
N PRO A 147 1.89 12.64 -13.94
CA PRO A 147 1.70 13.99 -13.41
C PRO A 147 2.29 15.11 -14.28
N ARG A 148 3.28 14.81 -15.13
CA ARG A 148 3.89 15.76 -16.08
C ARG A 148 3.04 15.95 -17.34
N ARG A 149 2.32 14.92 -17.77
CA ARG A 149 1.46 14.95 -18.97
C ARG A 149 0.07 15.50 -18.69
N CYS A 150 -0.40 15.49 -17.44
CA CYS A 150 -1.67 16.10 -17.06
C CYS A 150 -1.60 17.63 -17.17
N ARG A 151 -2.04 18.16 -18.31
CA ARG A 151 -2.23 19.61 -18.55
C ARG A 151 -3.61 20.11 -18.09
N ALA A 152 -4.62 19.24 -18.05
CA ALA A 152 -5.97 19.57 -17.60
C ALA A 152 -6.69 18.33 -17.02
N LEU A 153 -7.59 18.56 -16.06
CA LEU A 153 -8.52 17.54 -15.56
C LEU A 153 -9.53 17.16 -16.66
N PRO A 154 -9.96 15.89 -16.77
CA PRO A 154 -10.96 15.47 -17.75
C PRO A 154 -12.25 16.29 -17.66
N ALA A 155 -12.89 16.54 -18.82
CA ALA A 155 -14.01 17.47 -18.92
C ALA A 155 -15.29 16.99 -18.19
N SER A 156 -15.50 15.69 -18.06
CA SER A 156 -16.66 15.10 -17.36
C SER A 156 -16.25 14.43 -16.05
N ALA A 157 -17.16 14.42 -15.07
CA ALA A 157 -16.94 13.79 -13.77
C ALA A 157 -16.65 12.28 -13.91
N GLY A 158 -17.34 11.59 -14.84
CA GLY A 158 -17.12 10.18 -15.13
C GLY A 158 -15.75 9.90 -15.77
N ALA A 159 -15.28 10.75 -16.70
CA ALA A 159 -13.94 10.62 -17.25
C ALA A 159 -12.86 10.89 -16.19
N ALA A 160 -13.10 11.83 -15.28
CA ALA A 160 -12.24 12.11 -14.14
C ALA A 160 -12.19 10.93 -13.16
N TRP A 161 -13.32 10.28 -12.87
CA TRP A 161 -13.34 9.06 -12.06
C TRP A 161 -12.55 7.92 -12.70
N ARG A 162 -12.79 7.62 -14.00
CA ARG A 162 -12.03 6.59 -14.75
C ARG A 162 -10.53 6.89 -14.78
N HIS A 163 -10.17 8.18 -14.88
CA HIS A 163 -8.78 8.60 -14.82
C HIS A 163 -8.15 8.32 -13.44
N GLY A 164 -8.91 8.57 -12.36
CA GLY A 164 -8.52 8.20 -10.99
C GLY A 164 -8.32 6.71 -10.80
N VAL A 165 -9.25 5.88 -11.31
CA VAL A 165 -9.13 4.41 -11.28
C VAL A 165 -7.90 3.93 -12.03
N HIS A 166 -7.66 4.43 -13.25
CA HIS A 166 -6.49 4.03 -14.05
C HIS A 166 -5.16 4.43 -13.37
N PHE A 167 -5.14 5.61 -12.76
CA PHE A 167 -3.99 6.06 -11.97
C PHE A 167 -3.80 5.19 -10.72
N GLY A 168 -4.89 4.85 -10.03
CA GLY A 168 -4.90 3.92 -8.89
C GLY A 168 -4.34 2.56 -9.24
N LEU A 169 -4.83 1.93 -10.32
CA LEU A 169 -4.35 0.62 -10.77
C LEU A 169 -2.86 0.65 -11.10
N ARG A 170 -2.39 1.65 -11.83
CA ARG A 170 -0.95 1.81 -12.13
C ARG A 170 -0.12 2.01 -10.86
N CYS A 171 -0.64 2.80 -9.92
CA CYS A 171 -0.01 3.05 -8.63
C CYS A 171 0.13 1.74 -7.84
N CYS A 172 -0.95 0.96 -7.75
CA CYS A 172 -0.98 -0.34 -7.09
C CYS A 172 -0.03 -1.33 -7.74
N CYS A 173 0.01 -1.44 -9.08
CA CYS A 173 0.98 -2.30 -9.76
C CYS A 173 2.42 -1.87 -9.43
N CYS A 174 2.71 -0.56 -9.49
CA CYS A 174 4.05 -0.06 -9.18
C CYS A 174 4.44 -0.32 -7.72
N SER A 175 3.53 -0.19 -6.75
CA SER A 175 3.84 -0.41 -5.33
C SER A 175 3.55 -1.83 -4.83
N ALA A 176 3.11 -2.74 -5.70
CA ALA A 176 2.60 -4.06 -5.33
C ALA A 176 3.57 -4.84 -4.42
N GLY A 177 4.86 -4.86 -4.76
CA GLY A 177 5.89 -5.51 -3.93
C GLY A 177 5.97 -4.91 -2.53
N LEU A 178 6.03 -3.58 -2.41
CA LEU A 178 6.12 -2.90 -1.12
C LEU A 178 4.85 -3.02 -0.30
N THR A 179 3.68 -2.98 -0.94
CA THR A 179 2.40 -3.24 -0.29
C THR A 179 2.32 -4.68 0.22
N ALA A 180 2.78 -5.66 -0.56
CA ALA A 180 2.85 -7.04 -0.12
C ALA A 180 3.81 -7.22 1.07
N SER A 181 5.00 -6.59 1.03
CA SER A 181 5.93 -6.59 2.17
C SER A 181 5.31 -5.97 3.43
N LEU A 182 4.61 -4.83 3.31
CA LEU A 182 3.94 -4.18 4.43
C LEU A 182 2.88 -5.10 5.07
N VAL A 183 2.09 -5.79 4.24
CA VAL A 183 1.06 -6.72 4.72
C VAL A 183 1.68 -7.89 5.47
N VAL A 184 2.80 -8.43 4.98
CA VAL A 184 3.47 -9.60 5.56
C VAL A 184 4.26 -9.27 6.83
N LEU A 185 4.98 -8.15 6.83
CA LEU A 185 5.80 -7.71 7.96
C LEU A 185 4.97 -7.16 9.12
N GLY A 186 3.78 -6.62 8.81
CA GLY A 186 2.85 -6.13 9.82
C GLY A 186 2.30 -4.77 9.42
N ILE A 187 1.03 -4.74 9.02
CA ILE A 187 0.37 -3.51 8.59
C ILE A 187 0.20 -2.48 9.71
N MET A 188 0.30 -2.91 10.97
CA MET A 188 0.13 -2.05 12.15
C MET A 188 1.44 -1.65 12.81
N ASP A 189 2.59 -1.96 12.21
CA ASP A 189 3.89 -1.53 12.72
C ASP A 189 4.21 -0.12 12.16
N PRO A 190 4.14 0.95 12.98
CA PRO A 190 4.40 2.32 12.51
C PRO A 190 5.78 2.51 11.86
N PRO A 191 6.88 1.89 12.36
CA PRO A 191 8.17 1.97 11.69
C PRO A 191 8.17 1.34 10.29
N THR A 192 7.57 0.16 10.13
CA THR A 192 7.44 -0.48 8.81
C THR A 192 6.59 0.37 7.87
N MET A 193 5.49 0.93 8.36
CA MET A 193 4.66 1.87 7.61
C MET A 193 5.46 3.09 7.15
N ALA A 194 6.23 3.72 8.07
CA ALA A 194 7.06 4.86 7.75
C ALA A 194 8.16 4.52 6.73
N ALA A 195 8.82 3.38 6.90
CA ALA A 195 9.86 2.90 5.98
C ALA A 195 9.31 2.63 4.57
N VAL A 196 8.16 1.96 4.47
CA VAL A 196 7.49 1.70 3.18
C VAL A 196 7.03 3.02 2.53
N THR A 197 6.48 3.95 3.31
CA THR A 197 6.11 5.29 2.80
C THR A 197 7.32 6.02 2.25
N ALA A 198 8.42 6.04 3.01
CA ALA A 198 9.67 6.68 2.63
C ALA A 198 10.24 6.04 1.37
N ALA A 199 10.22 4.71 1.27
CA ALA A 199 10.67 3.98 0.08
C ALA A 199 9.82 4.34 -1.15
N ILE A 200 8.50 4.31 -1.06
CA ILE A 200 7.60 4.66 -2.17
C ILE A 200 7.80 6.12 -2.59
N THR A 201 7.94 7.01 -1.61
CA THR A 201 8.16 8.45 -1.83
C THR A 201 9.50 8.67 -2.51
N ALA A 202 10.57 8.04 -2.03
CA ALA A 202 11.91 8.12 -2.61
C ALA A 202 11.94 7.51 -4.03
N GLU A 203 11.32 6.36 -4.25
CA GLU A 203 11.16 5.75 -5.57
C GLU A 203 10.47 6.68 -6.56
N ARG A 204 9.54 7.53 -6.11
CA ARG A 204 8.76 8.41 -6.99
C ARG A 204 9.37 9.79 -7.20
N LEU A 205 9.99 10.36 -6.17
CA LEU A 205 10.51 11.73 -6.19
C LEU A 205 12.00 11.82 -6.53
N ALA A 206 12.80 10.77 -6.27
CA ALA A 206 14.23 10.85 -6.53
C ALA A 206 14.55 10.92 -8.03
N PRO A 207 15.50 11.77 -8.47
CA PRO A 207 15.88 11.85 -9.88
C PRO A 207 16.36 10.50 -10.43
N ALA A 208 16.98 9.65 -9.59
CA ALA A 208 17.44 8.30 -9.91
C ALA A 208 16.59 7.18 -9.26
N GLY A 209 15.26 7.27 -9.28
CA GLY A 209 14.43 6.30 -8.53
C GLY A 209 14.49 4.86 -8.98
N GLU A 210 15.04 4.54 -10.17
CA GLU A 210 15.37 3.15 -10.50
C GLU A 210 16.50 2.62 -9.61
N ARG A 211 17.53 3.44 -9.32
CA ARG A 211 18.60 3.07 -8.36
C ARG A 211 18.04 2.94 -6.94
N VAL A 212 17.11 3.82 -6.56
CA VAL A 212 16.43 3.74 -5.26
C VAL A 212 15.59 2.46 -5.18
N ALA A 213 14.81 2.13 -6.21
CA ALA A 213 14.03 0.90 -6.26
C ALA A 213 14.92 -0.34 -6.15
N ARG A 214 16.08 -0.37 -6.82
CA ARG A 214 17.07 -1.45 -6.68
C ARG A 214 17.62 -1.54 -5.26
N GLY A 215 17.96 -0.41 -4.64
CA GLY A 215 18.42 -0.39 -3.24
C GLY A 215 17.36 -0.90 -2.26
N VAL A 216 16.12 -0.45 -2.41
CA VAL A 216 14.96 -0.96 -1.64
C VAL A 216 14.74 -2.45 -1.91
N GLY A 217 14.93 -2.89 -3.15
CA GLY A 217 14.92 -4.29 -3.55
C GLY A 217 15.98 -5.12 -2.83
N CYS A 218 17.22 -4.65 -2.76
CA CYS A 218 18.31 -5.31 -2.03
C CYS A 218 17.95 -5.48 -0.56
N VAL A 219 17.44 -4.41 0.07
CA VAL A 219 17.02 -4.43 1.48
C VAL A 219 15.86 -5.42 1.68
N GLY A 220 14.87 -5.42 0.78
CA GLY A 220 13.75 -6.35 0.83
C GLY A 220 14.18 -7.81 0.69
N VAL A 221 15.06 -8.12 -0.27
CA VAL A 221 15.62 -9.48 -0.44
C VAL A 221 16.40 -9.89 0.80
N ALA A 222 17.29 -9.02 1.30
CA ALA A 222 18.09 -9.31 2.49
C ALA A 222 17.19 -9.56 3.71
N ALA A 223 16.18 -8.73 3.94
CA ALA A 223 15.21 -8.92 5.02
C ALA A 223 14.45 -10.24 4.88
N GLY A 224 13.99 -10.58 3.66
CA GLY A 224 13.33 -11.86 3.39
C GLY A 224 14.24 -13.06 3.68
N MET A 225 15.50 -13.00 3.26
CA MET A 225 16.49 -14.05 3.53
C MET A 225 16.79 -14.19 5.03
N ILE A 226 16.90 -13.08 5.77
CA ILE A 226 17.09 -13.10 7.23
C ILE A 226 15.88 -13.76 7.92
N LEU A 227 14.66 -13.45 7.50
CA LEU A 227 13.45 -14.08 8.03
C LEU A 227 13.43 -15.60 7.78
N ILE A 228 13.82 -16.03 6.59
CA ILE A 228 13.95 -17.46 6.25
C ILE A 228 15.01 -18.13 7.12
N ALA A 229 16.19 -17.51 7.27
CA ALA A 229 17.30 -18.05 8.06
C ALA A 229 16.91 -18.21 9.54
N ARG A 230 16.25 -17.20 10.13
CA ARG A 230 15.74 -17.27 11.51
C ARG A 230 14.68 -18.34 11.67
N ALA A 231 13.79 -18.50 10.70
CA ALA A 231 12.77 -19.54 10.73
C ALA A 231 13.36 -20.97 10.59
N ALA A 232 14.51 -21.11 9.93
CA ALA A 232 15.21 -22.38 9.78
C ALA A 232 16.09 -22.76 10.99
N GLY A 233 16.15 -21.93 12.04
CA GLY A 233 16.95 -22.20 13.25
C GLY A 233 18.45 -21.92 13.12
N LEU A 234 18.84 -21.06 12.16
CA LEU A 234 20.24 -20.63 11.97
C LEU A 234 20.58 -19.32 12.71
N GLY A 235 19.86 -18.98 13.78
CA GLY A 235 20.02 -17.72 14.51
C GLY A 235 19.70 -17.83 15.99
#